data_AF-A0A9P1KAV7-F1
#
_entry.id   AF-A0A9P1KAV7-F1
#
_cell.length_a   1.000
_cell.length_b   1.000
_cell.length_c   1.000
_cell.angle_alpha   90.00
_cell.angle_beta   90.00
_cell.angle_gamma   90.00
#
_symmetry.space_group_name_H-M   'P 1'
#
loop_
_entity.id
_entity.type
_entity.pdbx_description
1 polymer ?
#
loop_
_entity_poly.entity_id
_entity_poly.type
_entity_poly.pdbx_seq_one_letter_code
_entity_poly.pdbx_strand_id
1 'polypeptide(L)'
;MSKRSLNLWLLSPAVLGASLLASLPAVAEISATETGETELTTNNAITIASIEDVTAELPQQLAQVPVNPHAGGVFSQGNSVADRGTEIPLADLDAPSSDGNTLNQLNQYGREGQSRRQSQVTSVSQLSDVQPTDWAFQALQSLVERYGCIAGYPDGTFRGNRALTRFEFAAGVNACLERVNELINAATADLVTREDLAKMQRLMEEFAAELASIRGRVTVLEARTAELEANQFSTTTRLHGEVIFWPGDSFGDRARHNVAGGPFSRRNSDPTQTYLGYRVRLDFDTSFTGQDLLKTRLQVYDNPNLSDFDLTNSLMSRTPFDGTSNGVELDDLYYRFPAFNGRAQIFIGANSLDLDDTMEILTPFNSEGTGSISMFGQRNPAIFRGPEGAGVGANFAFGDRDRYRLNLSYLAGNASDATAGNGLFNGSNTASAQFVFEPTEKLGFAVEYARKYFTNGGVEVAGGTGSWIADRPFGDNATTSDNLGFQFNWRLANSFQLGGWFGATWANQQNNGSDSATILNWAVTLGFPDLLREGDTGALIVGMPPKVTSHDRPSLENSDTSLHIEAFYHFPFSEYISITPGGYFITNPGHNDRNATIFVGTLRTTFQF
;
A
#
# COMPACT_ATOMS: atom_id res chain seq x y z
N MET A 1 27.25 8.73 35.32
CA MET A 1 27.53 9.20 33.94
C MET A 1 27.31 10.71 33.86
N SER A 2 28.02 11.43 32.99
CA SER A 2 27.91 12.89 32.88
C SER A 2 26.94 13.29 31.75
N LYS A 3 26.36 14.49 31.80
CA LYS A 3 25.48 14.99 30.72
C LYS A 3 26.17 15.04 29.34
N ARG A 4 27.51 15.10 29.28
CA ARG A 4 28.25 15.02 28.01
C ARG A 4 28.28 13.62 27.40
N SER A 5 28.24 12.55 28.22
CA SER A 5 28.13 11.17 27.69
C SER A 5 26.73 10.84 27.17
N LEU A 6 25.68 11.58 27.58
CA LEU A 6 24.32 11.37 27.05
C LEU A 6 24.15 11.95 25.64
N ASN A 7 24.74 13.11 25.37
CA ASN A 7 24.62 13.78 24.07
C ASN A 7 25.42 13.10 22.93
N LEU A 8 26.40 12.24 23.25
CA LEU A 8 27.09 11.42 22.23
C LEU A 8 26.23 10.25 21.72
N TRP A 9 25.17 9.86 22.44
CA TRP A 9 24.25 8.79 22.02
C TRP A 9 23.10 9.29 21.13
N LEU A 10 23.03 10.60 20.87
CA LEU A 10 21.95 11.26 20.13
C LEU A 10 22.33 11.70 18.70
N LEU A 11 23.54 11.38 18.25
CA LEU A 11 24.07 11.82 16.95
C LEU A 11 24.63 10.64 16.15
N SER A 12 23.85 10.21 15.15
CA SER A 12 24.13 9.18 14.13
C SER A 12 23.93 7.71 14.53
N PRO A 13 22.87 7.04 14.01
CA PRO A 13 22.71 5.59 14.07
C PRO A 13 23.84 4.80 13.39
N ALA A 14 24.58 5.41 12.46
CA ALA A 14 25.64 4.73 11.70
C ALA A 14 26.87 4.34 12.54
N VAL A 15 27.08 4.95 13.72
CA VAL A 15 28.23 4.67 14.58
C VAL A 15 28.02 3.41 15.45
N LEU A 16 26.76 3.06 15.74
CA LEU A 16 26.41 1.84 16.49
C LEU A 16 26.71 0.56 15.67
N GLY A 17 26.46 0.58 14.36
CA GLY A 17 26.78 -0.55 13.47
C GLY A 17 28.28 -0.84 13.34
N ALA A 18 29.13 0.20 13.38
CA ALA A 18 30.58 0.04 13.25
C ALA A 18 31.29 -0.43 14.53
N SER A 19 30.70 -0.20 15.70
CA SER A 19 31.31 -0.53 17.00
C SER A 19 31.06 -1.97 17.47
N LEU A 20 30.09 -2.68 16.88
CA LEU A 20 29.76 -4.09 17.18
C LEU A 20 30.56 -5.12 16.38
N LEU A 21 31.30 -4.70 15.34
CA LEU A 21 32.13 -5.58 14.50
C LEU A 21 33.62 -5.61 14.92
N ALA A 22 34.00 -4.95 16.01
CA ALA A 22 35.40 -4.78 16.43
C ALA A 22 35.65 -5.14 17.90
N SER A 23 35.22 -6.33 18.34
CA SER A 23 35.69 -6.94 19.59
C SER A 23 35.73 -8.47 19.53
N LEU A 24 36.74 -9.01 18.86
CA LEU A 24 37.16 -10.40 19.06
C LEU A 24 37.84 -10.52 20.44
N PRO A 25 37.40 -11.42 21.34
CA PRO A 25 38.17 -11.71 22.54
C PRO A 25 39.41 -12.52 22.17
N ALA A 26 40.56 -12.11 22.73
CA ALA A 26 41.79 -12.87 22.64
C ALA A 26 41.71 -14.18 23.42
N VAL A 27 42.54 -15.14 23.02
CA VAL A 27 42.76 -16.44 23.67
C VAL A 27 43.09 -16.26 25.17
N ALA A 28 42.46 -17.08 26.01
CA ALA A 28 42.89 -17.33 27.39
C ALA A 28 42.79 -18.84 27.70
N GLU A 29 43.70 -19.32 28.54
CA GLU A 29 44.04 -20.75 28.70
C GLU A 29 42.96 -21.59 29.40
N ILE A 30 42.82 -22.86 28.97
CA ILE A 30 42.08 -23.89 29.69
C ILE A 30 43.08 -24.80 30.42
N SER A 31 42.98 -24.88 31.75
CA SER A 31 43.75 -25.84 32.55
C SER A 31 43.21 -27.26 32.40
N ALA A 32 44.10 -28.25 32.36
CA ALA A 32 43.78 -29.64 32.08
C ALA A 32 43.48 -30.49 33.32
N THR A 33 42.42 -31.31 33.23
CA THR A 33 42.17 -32.65 33.84
C THR A 33 40.71 -33.02 33.48
N GLU A 34 40.30 -34.25 33.18
CA GLU A 34 40.95 -35.57 33.28
C GLU A 34 40.50 -36.51 32.12
N THR A 35 41.03 -37.73 32.09
CA THR A 35 41.08 -38.72 30.99
C THR A 35 39.76 -39.34 30.50
N GLY A 36 39.70 -39.70 29.21
CA GLY A 36 38.78 -40.70 28.64
C GLY A 36 39.09 -41.06 27.18
N GLU A 37 39.63 -42.26 26.93
CA GLU A 37 39.92 -42.81 25.58
C GLU A 37 38.60 -43.29 24.91
N THR A 38 38.38 -43.22 23.59
CA THR A 38 39.02 -44.11 22.60
C THR A 38 38.77 -43.67 21.13
N GLU A 39 39.79 -43.90 20.31
CA GLU A 39 39.86 -44.13 18.85
C GLU A 39 38.76 -43.68 17.86
N LEU A 40 39.17 -42.91 16.84
CA LEU A 40 38.57 -42.91 15.50
C LEU A 40 39.66 -42.98 14.42
N THR A 41 39.43 -43.80 13.39
CA THR A 41 40.45 -44.26 12.43
C THR A 41 40.82 -43.22 11.36
N THR A 42 42.12 -43.01 11.15
CA THR A 42 42.66 -42.20 10.05
C THR A 42 42.71 -42.97 8.72
N ASN A 43 42.19 -42.39 7.63
CA ASN A 43 42.61 -42.69 6.26
C ASN A 43 42.09 -41.64 5.26
N ASN A 44 42.92 -40.63 4.95
CA ASN A 44 43.31 -40.27 3.58
C ASN A 44 44.15 -38.98 3.57
N ALA A 45 45.17 -38.93 2.71
CA ALA A 45 46.13 -37.85 2.67
C ALA A 45 45.62 -36.63 1.90
N ILE A 46 45.89 -35.43 2.43
CA ILE A 46 45.86 -34.17 1.67
C ILE A 46 47.29 -33.62 1.67
N THR A 47 47.88 -33.54 0.48
CA THR A 47 49.19 -32.90 0.27
C THR A 47 49.08 -31.39 0.41
N ILE A 48 49.90 -30.82 1.30
CA ILE A 48 50.07 -29.37 1.43
C ILE A 48 51.08 -28.90 0.38
N ALA A 49 50.66 -27.99 -0.50
CA ALA A 49 51.59 -27.21 -1.33
C ALA A 49 51.92 -25.89 -0.61
N SER A 50 53.20 -25.51 -0.60
CA SER A 50 53.70 -24.28 0.03
C SER A 50 53.32 -23.03 -0.74
N ILE A 51 52.99 -21.95 -0.01
CA ILE A 51 52.74 -20.62 -0.56
C ILE A 51 54.09 -19.92 -0.76
N GLU A 52 54.42 -19.57 -2.01
CA GLU A 52 55.44 -18.57 -2.35
C GLU A 52 55.08 -17.90 -3.69
N ASP A 53 55.27 -16.58 -3.75
CA ASP A 53 55.15 -15.65 -4.89
C ASP A 53 53.90 -15.68 -5.81
N VAL A 54 52.97 -14.76 -5.54
CA VAL A 54 52.38 -13.89 -6.59
C VAL A 54 52.31 -12.44 -6.08
N THR A 55 53.07 -11.55 -6.73
CA THR A 55 53.03 -10.09 -6.51
C THR A 55 51.82 -9.47 -7.22
N ALA A 56 51.32 -8.36 -6.67
CA ALA A 56 50.15 -7.66 -7.19
C ALA A 56 50.50 -6.67 -8.32
N GLU A 57 49.75 -6.71 -9.42
CA GLU A 57 49.57 -5.59 -10.34
C GLU A 57 48.07 -5.27 -10.49
N LEU A 58 47.70 -3.99 -10.38
CA LEU A 58 46.33 -3.51 -10.62
C LEU A 58 46.14 -3.11 -12.09
N PRO A 59 45.08 -3.59 -12.77
CA PRO A 59 44.54 -2.91 -13.94
C PRO A 59 43.58 -1.79 -13.52
N GLN A 60 43.93 -0.54 -13.82
CA GLN A 60 42.93 0.53 -13.88
C GLN A 60 42.12 0.39 -15.17
N GLN A 61 40.78 0.36 -15.05
CA GLN A 61 39.77 1.00 -15.93
C GLN A 61 38.43 0.24 -15.85
N LEU A 62 37.46 0.82 -15.13
CA LEU A 62 36.04 0.51 -15.32
C LEU A 62 35.31 1.82 -15.62
N ALA A 63 35.28 2.17 -16.90
CA ALA A 63 34.45 3.25 -17.40
C ALA A 63 33.05 2.70 -17.74
N GLN A 64 32.03 3.32 -17.14
CA GLN A 64 30.68 3.51 -17.68
C GLN A 64 29.97 2.30 -18.34
N VAL A 65 29.05 1.68 -17.60
CA VAL A 65 27.96 0.88 -18.20
C VAL A 65 26.77 1.82 -18.48
N PRO A 66 26.26 1.90 -19.72
CA PRO A 66 25.22 2.86 -20.08
C PRO A 66 23.81 2.38 -19.72
N VAL A 67 23.00 3.28 -19.18
CA VAL A 67 21.54 3.13 -19.08
C VAL A 67 20.93 3.34 -20.47
N ASN A 68 20.04 2.45 -20.92
CA ASN A 68 19.33 2.62 -22.19
C ASN A 68 17.85 3.01 -21.96
N PRO A 69 17.46 4.28 -22.20
CA PRO A 69 16.06 4.69 -22.17
C PRO A 69 15.39 4.46 -23.54
N HIS A 70 14.11 4.08 -23.54
CA HIS A 70 13.31 4.01 -24.77
C HIS A 70 12.33 5.18 -24.89
N ALA A 71 12.73 6.20 -25.64
CA ALA A 71 11.84 7.14 -26.31
C ALA A 71 12.48 7.64 -27.62
N GLY A 72 11.67 7.81 -28.66
CA GLY A 72 12.03 7.92 -30.08
C GLY A 72 13.14 8.89 -30.51
N GLY A 73 13.81 8.56 -31.63
CA GLY A 73 14.82 9.41 -32.26
C GLY A 73 15.50 8.80 -33.49
N VAL A 74 14.89 8.98 -34.66
CA VAL A 74 15.38 8.69 -36.03
C VAL A 74 16.84 9.13 -36.28
N PHE A 75 17.65 8.32 -37.00
CA PHE A 75 18.34 8.71 -38.27
C PHE A 75 19.17 7.56 -38.92
N SER A 76 18.93 7.34 -40.23
CA SER A 76 19.86 7.08 -41.37
C SER A 76 21.31 6.61 -41.11
N GLN A 77 21.96 5.72 -41.89
CA GLN A 77 21.65 4.78 -43.00
C GLN A 77 22.90 3.88 -43.17
N GLY A 78 22.82 2.73 -43.86
CA GLY A 78 24.05 2.00 -44.19
C GLY A 78 24.01 0.65 -44.93
N ASN A 79 23.30 0.53 -46.07
CA ASN A 79 23.50 -0.50 -47.13
C ASN A 79 23.31 -2.01 -46.75
N SER A 80 22.88 -2.91 -47.64
CA SER A 80 22.38 -2.82 -49.02
C SER A 80 21.67 -4.13 -49.41
N VAL A 81 20.83 -4.12 -50.46
CA VAL A 81 20.77 -5.07 -51.60
C VAL A 81 19.62 -4.67 -52.54
N ALA A 82 19.82 -4.83 -53.85
CA ALA A 82 18.93 -4.42 -54.95
C ALA A 82 17.79 -5.44 -55.22
N ASP A 83 16.74 -5.18 -55.99
CA ASP A 83 16.77 -4.95 -57.45
C ASP A 83 15.37 -4.58 -58.01
N ARG A 84 15.34 -4.03 -59.25
CA ARG A 84 14.21 -3.82 -60.19
C ARG A 84 13.25 -2.67 -59.95
N GLY A 85 13.23 -1.73 -60.89
CA GLY A 85 12.25 -0.64 -60.98
C GLY A 85 11.26 -0.80 -62.14
N THR A 86 10.26 0.08 -62.18
CA THR A 86 9.44 0.41 -63.36
C THR A 86 8.71 1.75 -63.12
N GLU A 87 8.48 2.53 -64.18
CA GLU A 87 7.78 3.83 -64.19
C GLU A 87 6.26 3.61 -64.46
N ILE A 88 5.27 4.53 -64.36
CA ILE A 88 5.05 6.00 -64.22
C ILE A 88 3.70 6.12 -63.42
N PRO A 89 3.28 7.16 -62.62
CA PRO A 89 3.67 8.59 -62.49
C PRO A 89 3.93 9.08 -61.03
N LEU A 90 3.98 10.41 -60.83
CA LEU A 90 3.64 11.12 -59.58
C LEU A 90 2.61 12.22 -59.89
N ALA A 91 1.52 12.31 -59.13
CA ALA A 91 0.54 13.38 -59.20
C ALA A 91 -0.09 13.67 -57.83
N ASP A 92 -0.40 14.95 -57.63
CA ASP A 92 -1.27 15.57 -56.62
C ASP A 92 -0.69 16.00 -55.25
N LEU A 93 -1.28 17.09 -54.77
CA LEU A 93 -1.14 17.82 -53.50
C LEU A 93 0.05 18.80 -53.35
N ASP A 94 -0.19 20.00 -53.88
CA ASP A 94 0.58 21.24 -53.80
C ASP A 94 0.81 21.80 -52.38
N ALA A 95 1.92 22.53 -52.24
CA ALA A 95 2.03 23.66 -51.31
C ALA A 95 1.83 24.98 -52.10
N PRO A 96 1.00 25.94 -51.64
CA PRO A 96 0.68 27.12 -52.43
C PRO A 96 1.86 28.10 -52.56
N SER A 97 2.12 28.50 -53.81
CA SER A 97 3.10 29.53 -54.17
C SER A 97 2.57 30.95 -53.89
N SER A 98 3.44 31.83 -53.41
CA SER A 98 3.14 33.25 -53.22
C SER A 98 3.39 34.03 -54.51
N ASP A 99 2.32 34.36 -55.23
CA ASP A 99 2.40 34.97 -56.56
C ASP A 99 2.68 36.49 -56.51
N GLY A 100 3.52 36.98 -57.43
CA GLY A 100 4.10 38.34 -57.41
C GLY A 100 3.16 39.50 -57.78
N ASN A 101 1.84 39.31 -57.72
CA ASN A 101 0.84 40.30 -58.14
C ASN A 101 0.33 41.22 -57.02
N THR A 102 0.62 40.92 -55.76
CA THR A 102 0.11 41.66 -54.59
C THR A 102 0.70 43.06 -54.42
N LEU A 103 1.97 43.29 -54.75
CA LEU A 103 2.61 44.62 -54.64
C LEU A 103 2.09 45.65 -55.67
N ASN A 104 1.62 45.20 -56.83
CA ASN A 104 1.08 46.13 -57.84
C ASN A 104 -0.36 46.55 -57.51
N GLN A 105 -1.17 45.66 -56.91
CA GLN A 105 -2.51 46.04 -56.42
C GLN A 105 -2.43 47.02 -55.23
N LEU A 106 -1.49 46.83 -54.29
CA LEU A 106 -1.29 47.75 -53.16
C LEU A 106 -0.97 49.20 -53.59
N ASN A 107 -0.18 49.37 -54.66
CA ASN A 107 0.11 50.69 -55.21
C ASN A 107 -1.07 51.33 -55.99
N GLN A 108 -2.06 50.54 -56.38
CA GLN A 108 -3.24 51.00 -57.10
C GLN A 108 -4.33 51.49 -56.14
N TYR A 109 -4.56 50.78 -55.01
CA TYR A 109 -5.46 51.23 -53.94
C TYR A 109 -5.02 52.56 -53.29
N GLY A 110 -3.73 52.87 -53.28
CA GLY A 110 -3.20 54.14 -52.76
C GLY A 110 -3.57 55.40 -53.57
N ARG A 111 -4.26 55.28 -54.71
CA ARG A 111 -4.55 56.41 -55.62
C ARG A 111 -6.02 56.67 -55.94
N GLU A 112 -6.96 55.85 -55.48
CA GLU A 112 -8.38 56.04 -55.78
C GLU A 112 -9.10 57.02 -54.82
N GLY A 113 -8.51 57.33 -53.66
CA GLY A 113 -9.12 58.20 -52.64
C GLY A 113 -9.05 59.72 -52.87
N GLN A 114 -8.42 60.21 -53.94
CA GLN A 114 -8.18 61.67 -54.12
C GLN A 114 -9.18 62.43 -55.02
N SER A 115 -10.16 61.74 -55.63
CA SER A 115 -11.12 62.37 -56.55
C SER A 115 -12.59 62.24 -56.11
N ARG A 116 -12.98 63.02 -55.08
CA ARG A 116 -14.35 63.55 -54.84
C ARG A 116 -14.47 64.40 -53.55
N ARG A 117 -13.66 65.45 -53.41
CA ARG A 117 -13.88 66.47 -52.37
C ARG A 117 -14.84 67.57 -52.84
N GLN A 118 -16.15 67.32 -52.82
CA GLN A 118 -17.16 68.39 -52.73
C GLN A 118 -18.57 67.87 -52.38
N SER A 119 -19.31 68.69 -51.63
CA SER A 119 -20.74 68.61 -51.27
C SER A 119 -21.27 67.31 -50.65
N GLN A 120 -21.39 67.29 -49.30
CA GLN A 120 -22.71 67.35 -48.60
C GLN A 120 -22.52 67.26 -47.07
N VAL A 121 -22.83 68.34 -46.35
CA VAL A 121 -23.16 68.31 -44.92
C VAL A 121 -24.56 68.90 -44.80
N THR A 122 -25.54 68.03 -45.02
CA THR A 122 -26.97 68.33 -44.88
C THR A 122 -27.31 68.25 -43.40
N SER A 123 -27.60 69.36 -42.71
CA SER A 123 -27.99 69.29 -41.30
C SER A 123 -29.29 68.51 -41.14
N VAL A 124 -29.57 67.93 -39.97
CA VAL A 124 -30.76 67.06 -39.82
C VAL A 124 -32.06 67.82 -40.07
N SER A 125 -32.08 69.14 -39.82
CA SER A 125 -33.20 70.04 -40.16
C SER A 125 -33.48 70.22 -41.66
N GLN A 126 -32.59 69.75 -42.55
CA GLN A 126 -32.73 69.81 -44.01
C GLN A 126 -33.19 68.47 -44.62
N LEU A 127 -33.36 67.43 -43.81
CA LEU A 127 -33.90 66.14 -44.26
C LEU A 127 -35.43 66.23 -44.32
N SER A 128 -35.97 66.11 -45.53
CA SER A 128 -37.40 66.34 -45.82
C SER A 128 -38.35 65.30 -45.23
N ASP A 129 -37.82 64.17 -44.75
CA ASP A 129 -38.54 63.01 -44.25
C ASP A 129 -38.27 62.70 -42.75
N VAL A 130 -37.64 63.61 -42.01
CA VAL A 130 -37.42 63.49 -40.56
C VAL A 130 -37.91 64.76 -39.86
N GLN A 131 -38.92 64.64 -39.00
CA GLN A 131 -39.48 65.75 -38.24
C GLN A 131 -38.84 65.88 -36.86
N PRO A 132 -38.78 67.09 -36.25
CA PRO A 132 -38.26 67.29 -34.89
C PRO A 132 -38.98 66.51 -33.79
N THR A 133 -40.20 66.01 -34.07
CA THR A 133 -41.00 65.15 -33.18
C THR A 133 -40.69 63.65 -33.31
N ASP A 134 -39.92 63.24 -34.33
CA ASP A 134 -39.61 61.83 -34.54
C ASP A 134 -38.57 61.34 -33.53
N TRP A 135 -38.80 60.16 -32.96
CA TRP A 135 -37.90 59.55 -31.96
C TRP A 135 -36.45 59.43 -32.46
N ALA A 136 -36.26 59.27 -33.77
CA ALA A 136 -34.95 59.14 -34.40
C ALA A 136 -34.22 60.48 -34.57
N PHE A 137 -34.91 61.63 -34.48
CA PHE A 137 -34.34 62.95 -34.77
C PHE A 137 -33.10 63.25 -33.91
N GLN A 138 -33.16 63.01 -32.60
CA GLN A 138 -32.01 63.23 -31.69
C GLN A 138 -30.83 62.29 -31.98
N ALA A 139 -31.11 61.03 -32.35
CA ALA A 139 -30.05 60.07 -32.68
C ALA A 139 -29.34 60.45 -33.99
N LEU A 140 -30.11 60.84 -35.01
CA LEU A 140 -29.58 61.36 -36.27
C LEU A 140 -28.83 62.67 -36.05
N GLN A 141 -29.34 63.58 -35.22
CA GLN A 141 -28.66 64.84 -34.90
C GLN A 141 -27.27 64.58 -34.32
N SER A 142 -27.13 63.66 -33.37
CA SER A 142 -25.80 63.29 -32.86
C SER A 142 -24.91 62.65 -33.93
N LEU A 143 -25.43 61.77 -34.79
CA LEU A 143 -24.63 61.08 -35.81
C LEU A 143 -24.14 62.01 -36.93
N VAL A 144 -24.99 62.93 -37.37
CA VAL A 144 -24.70 63.87 -38.46
C VAL A 144 -23.91 65.08 -37.96
N GLU A 145 -24.32 65.73 -36.87
CA GLU A 145 -23.76 67.02 -36.45
C GLU A 145 -22.55 66.87 -35.51
N ARG A 146 -22.54 65.88 -34.61
CA ARG A 146 -21.43 65.66 -33.65
C ARG A 146 -20.32 64.76 -34.20
N TYR A 147 -20.69 63.69 -34.90
CA TYR A 147 -19.71 62.72 -35.43
C TYR A 147 -19.42 62.89 -36.93
N GLY A 148 -20.31 63.54 -37.70
CA GLY A 148 -20.16 63.67 -39.16
C GLY A 148 -20.19 62.33 -39.90
N CYS A 149 -20.78 61.31 -39.28
CA CYS A 149 -20.66 59.90 -39.71
C CYS A 149 -21.61 59.51 -40.85
N ILE A 150 -22.69 60.28 -41.04
CA ILE A 150 -23.75 59.96 -41.99
C ILE A 150 -24.11 61.26 -42.71
N ALA A 151 -24.08 61.25 -44.03
CA ALA A 151 -24.83 62.19 -44.85
C ALA A 151 -26.15 61.51 -45.28
N GLY A 152 -27.25 62.27 -45.35
CA GLY A 152 -28.47 61.78 -45.96
C GLY A 152 -28.27 61.44 -47.45
N TYR A 153 -29.27 60.84 -48.08
CA TYR A 153 -29.24 60.61 -49.51
C TYR A 153 -29.11 61.95 -50.28
N PRO A 154 -28.50 61.96 -51.49
CA PRO A 154 -28.26 63.20 -52.23
C PRO A 154 -29.51 64.01 -52.59
N ASP A 155 -30.70 63.41 -52.47
CA ASP A 155 -32.02 64.03 -52.66
C ASP A 155 -32.59 64.72 -51.41
N GLY A 156 -31.85 64.74 -50.29
CA GLY A 156 -32.31 65.36 -49.05
C GLY A 156 -33.29 64.50 -48.23
N THR A 157 -33.16 63.17 -48.31
CA THR A 157 -33.93 62.20 -47.52
C THR A 157 -33.04 61.29 -46.67
N PHE A 158 -33.54 60.74 -45.57
CA PHE A 158 -32.90 59.68 -44.79
C PHE A 158 -33.43 58.27 -45.15
N ARG A 159 -34.68 58.20 -45.63
CA ARG A 159 -35.41 56.98 -46.02
C ARG A 159 -35.55 55.96 -44.89
N GLY A 160 -35.80 56.44 -43.67
CA GLY A 160 -35.92 55.59 -42.47
C GLY A 160 -37.14 54.66 -42.45
N ASN A 161 -38.08 54.80 -43.40
CA ASN A 161 -39.29 54.00 -43.52
C ASN A 161 -39.15 52.74 -44.39
N ARG A 162 -37.96 52.47 -44.95
CA ARG A 162 -37.68 51.23 -45.72
C ARG A 162 -36.61 50.39 -45.04
N ALA A 163 -36.63 49.08 -45.33
CA ALA A 163 -35.51 48.21 -44.99
C ALA A 163 -34.25 48.62 -45.79
N LEU A 164 -33.13 48.69 -45.08
CA LEU A 164 -31.80 48.95 -45.64
C LEU A 164 -31.19 47.63 -46.15
N THR A 165 -30.54 47.64 -47.31
CA THR A 165 -29.81 46.45 -47.77
C THR A 165 -28.53 46.24 -46.96
N ARG A 166 -28.03 45.00 -46.90
CA ARG A 166 -26.75 44.69 -46.21
C ARG A 166 -25.57 45.48 -46.77
N PHE A 167 -25.59 45.81 -48.06
CA PHE A 167 -24.55 46.62 -48.71
C PHE A 167 -24.66 48.11 -48.34
N GLU A 168 -25.86 48.68 -48.30
CA GLU A 168 -26.07 50.06 -47.84
C GLU A 168 -25.71 50.22 -46.35
N PHE A 169 -26.01 49.22 -45.52
CA PHE A 169 -25.58 49.20 -44.12
C PHE A 169 -24.05 49.14 -44.00
N ALA A 170 -23.40 48.23 -44.73
CA ALA A 170 -21.95 48.11 -44.72
C ALA A 170 -21.24 49.40 -45.20
N ALA A 171 -21.77 50.06 -46.24
CA ALA A 171 -21.24 51.33 -46.73
C ALA A 171 -21.37 52.46 -45.69
N GLY A 172 -22.54 52.59 -45.04
CA GLY A 172 -22.74 53.59 -43.98
C GLY A 172 -21.88 53.34 -42.74
N VAL A 173 -21.73 52.08 -42.32
CA VAL A 173 -20.83 51.71 -41.21
C VAL A 173 -19.37 51.95 -41.58
N ASN A 174 -18.93 51.62 -42.80
CA ASN A 174 -17.56 51.86 -43.23
C ASN A 174 -17.22 53.35 -43.29
N ALA A 175 -18.10 54.19 -43.83
CA ALA A 175 -17.91 55.64 -43.86
C ALA A 175 -17.85 56.25 -42.43
N CYS A 176 -18.68 55.77 -41.51
CA CYS A 176 -18.60 56.18 -40.10
C CYS A 176 -17.33 55.65 -39.42
N LEU A 177 -16.87 54.43 -39.71
CA LEU A 177 -15.62 53.89 -39.19
C LEU A 177 -14.40 54.67 -39.71
N GLU A 178 -14.37 55.07 -40.99
CA GLU A 178 -13.34 55.97 -41.52
C GLU A 178 -13.35 57.31 -40.79
N ARG A 179 -14.53 57.91 -40.58
CA ARG A 179 -14.65 59.17 -39.85
C ARG A 179 -14.28 59.06 -38.37
N VAL A 180 -14.63 57.95 -37.72
CA VAL A 180 -14.21 57.64 -36.35
C VAL A 180 -12.71 57.39 -36.30
N ASN A 181 -12.11 56.73 -37.29
CA ASN A 181 -10.66 56.56 -37.38
C ASN A 181 -9.92 57.89 -37.64
N GLU A 182 -10.49 58.82 -38.41
CA GLU A 182 -9.97 60.20 -38.51
C GLU A 182 -10.02 60.93 -37.17
N LEU A 183 -11.14 60.83 -36.44
CA LEU A 183 -11.30 61.44 -35.12
C LEU A 183 -10.39 60.78 -34.06
N ILE A 184 -10.20 59.46 -34.13
CA ILE A 184 -9.23 58.73 -33.30
C ILE A 184 -7.82 59.15 -33.66
N ASN A 185 -7.44 59.25 -34.93
CA ASN A 185 -6.11 59.72 -35.35
C ASN A 185 -5.84 61.19 -35.00
N ALA A 186 -6.89 62.02 -34.91
CA ALA A 186 -6.80 63.37 -34.37
C ALA A 186 -6.71 63.41 -32.83
N ALA A 187 -7.25 62.39 -32.13
CA ALA A 187 -7.21 62.26 -30.68
C ALA A 187 -5.95 61.51 -30.16
N THR A 188 -5.37 60.59 -30.94
CA THR A 188 -4.12 59.87 -30.62
C THR A 188 -2.87 60.69 -30.90
N ALA A 189 -3.01 61.92 -31.39
CA ALA A 189 -1.99 62.96 -31.28
C ALA A 189 -1.71 63.34 -29.81
N ASP A 190 -2.67 63.13 -28.90
CA ASP A 190 -2.51 63.33 -27.46
C ASP A 190 -2.24 62.00 -26.73
N LEU A 191 -1.01 61.52 -26.95
CA LEU A 191 -0.13 60.82 -26.00
C LEU A 191 -0.71 59.80 -25.01
N VAL A 192 -0.06 58.63 -24.98
CA VAL A 192 0.18 57.87 -23.74
C VAL A 192 0.61 58.85 -22.66
N THR A 193 -0.22 59.05 -21.64
CA THR A 193 0.06 60.10 -20.66
C THR A 193 1.29 59.73 -19.82
N ARG A 194 2.02 60.72 -19.31
CA ARG A 194 3.06 60.46 -18.30
C ARG A 194 2.50 59.73 -17.07
N GLU A 195 1.21 59.92 -16.80
CA GLU A 195 0.49 59.24 -15.72
C GLU A 195 0.34 57.74 -15.98
N ASP A 196 0.09 57.33 -17.22
CA ASP A 196 -0.06 55.91 -17.58
C ASP A 196 1.28 55.18 -17.67
N LEU A 197 2.33 55.87 -18.13
CA LEU A 197 3.70 55.37 -17.96
C LEU A 197 4.09 55.23 -16.48
N ALA A 198 3.70 56.18 -15.63
CA ALA A 198 3.93 56.09 -14.18
C ALA A 198 3.09 54.99 -13.50
N LYS A 199 1.85 54.74 -13.96
CA LYS A 199 1.02 53.61 -13.51
C LYS A 199 1.63 52.28 -13.94
N MET A 200 2.09 52.15 -15.18
CA MET A 200 2.78 50.95 -15.66
C MET A 200 4.10 50.72 -14.92
N GLN A 201 4.88 51.78 -14.64
CA GLN A 201 6.08 51.68 -13.82
C GLN A 201 5.78 51.24 -12.39
N ARG A 202 4.76 51.83 -11.73
CA ARG A 202 4.32 51.37 -10.40
C ARG A 202 3.83 49.93 -10.40
N LEU A 203 2.99 49.55 -11.37
CA LEU A 203 2.53 48.17 -11.51
C LEU A 203 3.71 47.22 -11.75
N MET A 204 4.70 47.59 -12.57
CA MET A 204 5.92 46.80 -12.74
C MET A 204 6.75 46.70 -11.45
N GLU A 205 6.78 47.74 -10.62
CA GLU A 205 7.53 47.79 -9.36
C GLU A 205 6.81 47.01 -8.24
N GLU A 206 5.48 47.10 -8.17
CA GLU A 206 4.60 46.31 -7.30
C GLU A 206 4.62 44.81 -7.70
N PHE A 207 4.49 44.50 -9.00
CA PHE A 207 4.62 43.14 -9.50
C PHE A 207 6.05 42.61 -9.45
N ALA A 208 7.10 43.44 -9.43
CA ALA A 208 8.48 42.94 -9.30
C ALA A 208 8.70 42.26 -7.95
N ALA A 209 8.11 42.77 -6.86
CA ALA A 209 8.15 42.13 -5.55
C ALA A 209 7.39 40.79 -5.56
N GLU A 210 6.19 40.74 -6.15
CA GLU A 210 5.41 39.50 -6.28
C GLU A 210 6.07 38.48 -7.21
N LEU A 211 6.68 38.90 -8.32
CA LEU A 211 7.43 38.03 -9.23
C LEU A 211 8.69 37.48 -8.55
N ALA A 212 9.39 38.27 -7.74
CA ALA A 212 10.51 37.79 -6.92
C ALA A 212 10.05 36.78 -5.86
N SER A 213 8.89 37.03 -5.23
CA SER A 213 8.24 36.10 -4.28
C SER A 213 7.85 34.78 -4.96
N ILE A 214 7.18 34.84 -6.11
CA ILE A 214 6.82 33.66 -6.91
C ILE A 214 8.06 32.91 -7.36
N ARG A 215 9.10 33.60 -7.87
CA ARG A 215 10.36 32.96 -8.28
C ARG A 215 11.05 32.27 -7.10
N GLY A 216 11.09 32.92 -5.93
CA GLY A 216 11.62 32.31 -4.70
C GLY A 216 10.82 31.08 -4.28
N ARG A 217 9.49 31.12 -4.36
CA ARG A 217 8.61 29.97 -4.11
C ARG A 217 8.84 28.84 -5.12
N VAL A 218 9.00 29.16 -6.41
CA VAL A 218 9.30 28.19 -7.46
C VAL A 218 10.65 27.53 -7.20
N THR A 219 11.72 28.29 -6.93
CA THR A 219 13.05 27.71 -6.63
C THR A 219 13.06 26.89 -5.33
N VAL A 220 12.29 27.27 -4.30
CA VAL A 220 12.11 26.44 -3.09
C VAL A 220 11.32 25.16 -3.40
N LEU A 221 10.33 25.21 -4.29
CA LEU A 221 9.59 24.02 -4.74
C LEU A 221 10.47 23.12 -5.62
N GLU A 222 11.22 23.68 -6.57
CA GLU A 222 12.19 22.96 -7.42
C GLU A 222 13.24 22.25 -6.55
N ALA A 223 13.80 22.93 -5.54
CA ALA A 223 14.75 22.33 -4.61
C ALA A 223 14.12 21.18 -3.79
N ARG A 224 12.88 21.37 -3.29
CA ARG A 224 12.15 20.30 -2.58
C ARG A 224 11.78 19.13 -3.49
N THR A 225 11.40 19.39 -4.74
CA THR A 225 11.12 18.34 -5.73
C THR A 225 12.39 17.56 -6.04
N ALA A 226 13.52 18.23 -6.29
CA ALA A 226 14.80 17.56 -6.52
C ALA A 226 15.27 16.76 -5.29
N GLU A 227 15.03 17.24 -4.07
CA GLU A 227 15.29 16.50 -2.83
C GLU A 227 14.37 15.27 -2.68
N LEU A 228 13.09 15.38 -3.03
CA LEU A 228 12.15 14.26 -3.01
C LEU A 228 12.46 13.21 -4.10
N GLU A 229 12.81 13.65 -5.31
CA GLU A 229 13.22 12.78 -6.42
C GLU A 229 14.54 12.06 -6.10
N ALA A 230 15.53 12.76 -5.54
CA ALA A 230 16.82 12.17 -5.18
C ALA A 230 16.76 11.16 -4.02
N ASN A 231 15.73 11.25 -3.17
CA ASN A 231 15.54 10.35 -2.02
C ASN A 231 14.38 9.35 -2.20
N GLN A 232 13.72 9.31 -3.37
CA GLN A 232 12.71 8.30 -3.65
C GLN A 232 13.35 6.95 -3.98
N PHE A 233 13.06 5.93 -3.18
CA PHE A 233 13.34 4.53 -3.52
C PHE A 233 12.65 4.11 -4.83
N SER A 234 11.43 4.61 -5.04
CA SER A 234 10.63 4.51 -6.26
C SER A 234 9.51 5.55 -6.21
N THR A 235 8.99 5.97 -7.38
CA THR A 235 7.77 6.79 -7.48
C THR A 235 6.51 5.96 -7.20
N THR A 236 6.56 4.64 -7.38
CA THR A 236 5.43 3.70 -7.27
C THR A 236 5.54 2.73 -6.09
N THR A 237 6.74 2.49 -5.55
CA THR A 237 7.00 1.51 -4.48
C THR A 237 7.41 2.20 -3.19
N ARG A 238 6.73 1.86 -2.08
CA ARG A 238 7.14 2.19 -0.72
C ARG A 238 7.80 0.98 -0.08
N LEU A 239 8.88 1.22 0.66
CA LEU A 239 9.49 0.24 1.53
C LEU A 239 8.98 0.49 2.96
N HIS A 240 8.55 -0.57 3.63
CA HIS A 240 8.25 -0.58 5.06
C HIS A 240 9.10 -1.67 5.73
N GLY A 241 9.83 -1.32 6.79
CA GLY A 241 10.66 -2.25 7.54
C GLY A 241 10.09 -2.54 8.94
N GLU A 242 10.12 -3.80 9.36
CA GLU A 242 9.88 -4.19 10.76
C GLU A 242 11.02 -5.09 11.25
N VAL A 243 11.56 -4.78 12.43
CA VAL A 243 12.51 -5.65 13.15
C VAL A 243 12.00 -5.89 14.56
N ILE A 244 11.87 -7.16 14.94
CA ILE A 244 11.44 -7.59 16.27
C ILE A 244 12.60 -8.29 16.97
N PHE A 245 12.84 -7.93 18.23
CA PHE A 245 13.62 -8.72 19.19
C PHE A 245 12.67 -9.34 20.21
N TRP A 246 12.84 -10.64 20.46
CA TRP A 246 11.98 -11.45 21.31
C TRP A 246 12.80 -12.19 22.39
N PRO A 247 13.28 -11.50 23.44
CA PRO A 247 13.71 -12.18 24.65
C PRO A 247 12.49 -12.85 25.30
N GLY A 248 12.59 -14.14 25.60
CA GLY A 248 11.49 -14.91 26.16
C GLY A 248 11.95 -16.11 26.98
N ASP A 249 11.01 -16.69 27.72
CA ASP A 249 11.19 -17.95 28.44
C ASP A 249 9.81 -18.58 28.72
N SER A 250 9.77 -19.90 28.98
CA SER A 250 8.58 -20.57 29.48
C SER A 250 8.89 -21.34 30.75
N PHE A 251 8.03 -21.16 31.75
CA PHE A 251 8.19 -21.70 33.09
C PHE A 251 7.11 -22.73 33.38
N GLY A 252 7.52 -23.88 33.91
CA GLY A 252 6.63 -24.93 34.39
C GLY A 252 6.95 -26.30 33.79
N ASP A 253 6.37 -27.34 34.39
CA ASP A 253 6.61 -28.70 33.93
C ASP A 253 6.04 -28.92 32.51
N ARG A 254 6.90 -29.37 31.60
CA ARG A 254 6.56 -29.83 30.24
C ARG A 254 5.36 -30.79 30.28
N ALA A 255 4.40 -30.57 29.39
CA ALA A 255 3.24 -31.45 29.23
C ALA A 255 3.69 -32.88 28.91
N ARG A 256 3.13 -33.87 29.63
CA ARG A 256 3.42 -35.30 29.44
C ARG A 256 2.20 -36.10 28.98
N HIS A 257 1.03 -35.73 29.45
CA HIS A 257 -0.22 -36.48 29.29
C HIS A 257 -0.99 -36.02 28.05
N ASN A 258 -0.27 -35.85 26.94
CA ASN A 258 -0.90 -35.59 25.66
C ASN A 258 -1.70 -36.83 25.23
N VAL A 259 -2.93 -36.60 24.75
CA VAL A 259 -3.76 -37.62 24.09
C VAL A 259 -3.15 -37.97 22.71
N ALA A 260 -3.75 -38.92 21.99
CA ALA A 260 -3.18 -39.43 20.73
C ALA A 260 -2.87 -38.28 19.74
N GLY A 261 -1.76 -38.43 19.00
CA GLY A 261 -1.23 -37.41 18.10
C GLY A 261 -0.14 -36.52 18.72
N GLY A 262 -0.18 -36.26 20.04
CA GLY A 262 0.88 -35.51 20.72
C GLY A 262 2.05 -36.41 21.19
N PRO A 263 3.30 -35.92 21.22
CA PRO A 263 4.42 -36.76 21.62
C PRO A 263 4.47 -36.98 23.14
N PHE A 264 4.77 -38.21 23.56
CA PHE A 264 4.73 -38.63 24.97
C PHE A 264 6.10 -38.44 25.65
N SER A 265 6.17 -37.53 26.63
CA SER A 265 7.41 -37.29 27.38
C SER A 265 7.46 -38.08 28.70
N ARG A 266 8.63 -38.69 28.96
CA ARG A 266 8.97 -39.30 30.26
C ARG A 266 9.59 -38.29 31.25
N ARG A 267 9.90 -37.06 30.81
CA ARG A 267 10.49 -35.97 31.60
C ARG A 267 9.49 -34.80 31.71
N ASN A 268 9.38 -34.19 32.88
CA ASN A 268 8.43 -33.09 33.19
C ASN A 268 9.20 -31.82 33.52
N SER A 269 10.29 -31.97 34.30
CA SER A 269 11.27 -30.92 34.56
C SER A 269 11.39 -29.97 33.39
N ASP A 270 11.06 -28.71 33.66
CA ASP A 270 11.18 -27.61 32.73
C ASP A 270 12.54 -27.63 32.02
N PRO A 271 12.58 -27.88 30.71
CA PRO A 271 13.81 -27.91 29.94
C PRO A 271 14.15 -26.54 29.33
N THR A 272 13.22 -25.58 29.41
CA THR A 272 13.33 -24.28 28.76
C THR A 272 14.44 -23.46 29.40
N GLN A 273 15.09 -22.65 28.58
CA GLN A 273 16.05 -21.65 29.03
C GLN A 273 15.70 -20.33 28.36
N THR A 274 16.01 -19.22 29.03
CA THR A 274 15.82 -17.89 28.48
C THR A 274 16.53 -17.76 27.13
N TYR A 275 15.77 -17.38 26.11
CA TYR A 275 16.23 -17.27 24.73
C TYR A 275 16.06 -15.84 24.22
N LEU A 276 16.68 -15.54 23.07
CA LEU A 276 16.51 -14.28 22.34
C LEU A 276 16.22 -14.61 20.87
N GLY A 277 14.94 -14.61 20.51
CA GLY A 277 14.51 -14.73 19.12
C GLY A 277 14.52 -13.37 18.41
N TYR A 278 14.40 -13.38 17.08
CA TYR A 278 14.24 -12.19 16.26
C TYR A 278 13.38 -12.45 15.01
N ARG A 279 12.90 -11.36 14.40
CA ARG A 279 12.37 -11.32 13.03
C ARG A 279 12.77 -10.02 12.34
N VAL A 280 13.02 -10.10 11.04
CA VAL A 280 13.09 -8.96 10.12
C VAL A 280 12.07 -9.18 9.01
N ARG A 281 11.27 -8.16 8.70
CA ARG A 281 10.39 -8.10 7.53
C ARG A 281 10.64 -6.84 6.72
N LEU A 282 10.65 -6.97 5.40
CA LEU A 282 10.76 -5.88 4.43
C LEU A 282 9.62 -5.98 3.43
N ASP A 283 8.71 -5.00 3.51
CA ASP A 283 7.51 -4.90 2.70
C ASP A 283 7.71 -3.91 1.55
N PHE A 284 7.60 -4.38 0.30
CA PHE A 284 7.65 -3.55 -0.90
C PHE A 284 6.25 -3.34 -1.46
N ASP A 285 5.61 -2.26 -1.04
CA ASP A 285 4.24 -1.91 -1.39
C ASP A 285 4.23 -1.08 -2.68
N THR A 286 3.93 -1.70 -3.82
CA THR A 286 3.97 -1.07 -5.16
C THR A 286 2.56 -0.77 -5.68
N SER A 287 2.31 0.45 -6.17
CA SER A 287 1.03 0.86 -6.78
C SER A 287 1.24 1.44 -8.17
N PHE A 288 0.50 0.96 -9.18
CA PHE A 288 0.61 1.41 -10.57
C PHE A 288 -0.47 2.44 -10.97
N THR A 289 -1.58 2.50 -10.22
CA THR A 289 -2.75 3.37 -10.44
C THR A 289 -3.05 4.30 -9.27
N GLY A 290 -2.41 4.09 -8.11
CA GLY A 290 -2.68 4.79 -6.86
C GLY A 290 -3.84 4.21 -6.04
N GLN A 291 -4.50 3.16 -6.53
CA GLN A 291 -5.60 2.45 -5.84
C GLN A 291 -5.37 0.92 -5.72
N ASP A 292 -4.44 0.40 -6.49
CA ASP A 292 -3.95 -0.99 -6.49
C ASP A 292 -2.70 -1.14 -5.60
N LEU A 293 -2.41 -2.37 -5.19
CA LEU A 293 -1.21 -2.75 -4.45
C LEU A 293 -0.71 -4.11 -4.93
N LEU A 294 0.51 -4.16 -5.45
CA LEU A 294 1.35 -5.35 -5.49
C LEU A 294 2.14 -5.39 -4.18
N LYS A 295 1.87 -6.39 -3.35
CA LYS A 295 2.60 -6.71 -2.12
C LYS A 295 3.69 -7.71 -2.44
N THR A 296 4.91 -7.39 -2.06
CA THR A 296 6.04 -8.34 -2.01
C THR A 296 6.69 -8.20 -0.64
N ARG A 297 6.62 -9.24 0.20
CA ARG A 297 7.28 -9.27 1.51
C ARG A 297 8.47 -10.22 1.50
N LEU A 298 9.61 -9.74 1.96
CA LEU A 298 10.76 -10.58 2.31
C LEU A 298 10.86 -10.69 3.83
N GLN A 299 11.18 -11.89 4.34
CA GLN A 299 11.40 -12.07 5.78
C GLN A 299 12.58 -12.99 6.09
N VAL A 300 13.08 -12.85 7.32
CA VAL A 300 14.00 -13.79 7.99
C VAL A 300 13.70 -13.76 9.49
N TYR A 301 13.63 -14.91 10.13
CA TYR A 301 13.32 -15.05 11.55
C TYR A 301 14.02 -16.26 12.16
N ASP A 302 14.30 -16.16 13.46
CA ASP A 302 14.72 -17.28 14.29
C ASP A 302 14.14 -17.08 15.69
N ASN A 303 13.17 -17.90 16.06
CA ASN A 303 12.48 -17.81 17.35
C ASN A 303 11.99 -19.21 17.77
N PRO A 304 12.42 -19.77 18.92
CA PRO A 304 12.10 -21.14 19.31
C PRO A 304 10.59 -21.44 19.29
N ASN A 305 10.20 -22.55 18.64
CA ASN A 305 8.84 -23.06 18.75
C ASN A 305 8.67 -23.74 20.12
N LEU A 306 8.18 -22.97 21.10
CA LEU A 306 7.99 -23.44 22.47
C LEU A 306 7.09 -24.69 22.57
N SER A 307 6.27 -25.00 21.57
CA SER A 307 5.45 -26.22 21.57
C SER A 307 6.25 -27.51 21.36
N ASP A 308 7.51 -27.41 20.95
CA ASP A 308 8.39 -28.54 20.65
C ASP A 308 8.46 -29.56 21.79
N PHE A 309 8.68 -30.82 21.40
CA PHE A 309 8.70 -31.95 22.33
C PHE A 309 9.67 -31.76 23.49
N ASP A 310 10.86 -31.19 23.26
CA ASP A 310 11.88 -30.94 24.28
C ASP A 310 11.83 -29.53 24.89
N LEU A 311 10.76 -28.77 24.62
CA LEU A 311 10.38 -27.53 25.31
C LEU A 311 9.11 -27.77 26.14
N THR A 312 7.98 -27.11 25.85
CA THR A 312 6.75 -27.26 26.65
C THR A 312 5.91 -28.48 26.27
N ASN A 313 6.10 -29.04 25.07
CA ASN A 313 5.29 -30.11 24.49
C ASN A 313 3.78 -29.79 24.35
N SER A 314 3.45 -28.51 24.13
CA SER A 314 2.06 -28.04 23.98
C SER A 314 1.92 -26.96 22.91
N LEU A 315 1.07 -27.19 21.90
CA LEU A 315 0.68 -26.18 20.89
C LEU A 315 0.06 -24.91 21.49
N MET A 316 -0.34 -24.92 22.76
CA MET A 316 -0.86 -23.75 23.47
C MET A 316 0.22 -22.72 23.84
N SER A 317 1.51 -23.10 23.82
CA SER A 317 2.62 -22.20 24.19
C SER A 317 3.25 -21.45 23.01
N ARG A 318 2.64 -21.47 21.83
CA ARG A 318 3.22 -20.85 20.63
C ARG A 318 3.12 -19.32 20.68
N THR A 319 4.20 -18.67 20.27
CA THR A 319 4.28 -17.22 20.10
C THR A 319 3.69 -16.81 18.73
N PRO A 320 3.40 -15.52 18.47
CA PRO A 320 2.72 -15.07 17.25
C PRO A 320 3.48 -15.46 15.97
N PHE A 321 4.81 -15.48 16.05
CA PHE A 321 5.71 -16.14 15.11
C PHE A 321 6.65 -17.08 15.89
N ASP A 322 7.03 -18.20 15.29
CA ASP A 322 8.04 -19.14 15.79
C ASP A 322 8.62 -19.97 14.63
N GLY A 323 9.69 -20.73 14.90
CA GLY A 323 10.49 -21.43 13.91
C GLY A 323 11.74 -20.66 13.47
N THR A 324 12.44 -21.21 12.48
CA THR A 324 13.68 -20.65 11.93
C THR A 324 13.64 -20.69 10.41
N SER A 325 13.74 -19.52 9.77
CA SER A 325 13.81 -19.39 8.30
C SER A 325 15.15 -19.88 7.74
N ASN A 326 15.14 -20.48 6.55
CA ASN A 326 16.37 -20.96 5.87
C ASN A 326 17.03 -19.87 5.02
N GLY A 327 17.22 -18.69 5.59
CA GLY A 327 17.72 -17.49 4.92
C GLY A 327 16.61 -16.46 4.71
N VAL A 328 16.68 -15.71 3.60
CA VAL A 328 15.62 -14.75 3.25
C VAL A 328 14.55 -15.47 2.44
N GLU A 329 13.32 -15.45 2.96
CA GLU A 329 12.15 -16.08 2.38
C GLU A 329 11.22 -15.03 1.75
N LEU A 330 10.55 -15.39 0.67
CA LEU A 330 9.40 -14.66 0.15
C LEU A 330 8.19 -15.09 0.99
N ASP A 331 7.68 -14.18 1.82
CA ASP A 331 6.50 -14.38 2.65
C ASP A 331 5.27 -14.12 1.73
N ASP A 332 4.77 -12.90 1.72
CA ASP A 332 3.64 -12.49 0.88
C ASP A 332 4.06 -12.19 -0.58
N LEU A 333 3.31 -12.73 -1.55
CA LEU A 333 3.28 -12.23 -2.93
C LEU A 333 1.86 -12.23 -3.47
N TYR A 334 1.21 -11.07 -3.45
CA TYR A 334 -0.15 -10.90 -3.99
C TYR A 334 -0.35 -9.53 -4.65
N TYR A 335 -1.29 -9.48 -5.59
CA TYR A 335 -1.78 -8.23 -6.19
C TYR A 335 -3.25 -8.02 -5.82
N ARG A 336 -3.57 -6.83 -5.31
CA ARG A 336 -4.95 -6.40 -5.05
C ARG A 336 -5.29 -5.12 -5.79
N PHE A 337 -6.50 -5.04 -6.34
CA PHE A 337 -6.95 -3.90 -7.14
C PHE A 337 -8.47 -3.66 -7.02
N PRO A 338 -8.94 -2.41 -7.18
CA PRO A 338 -10.36 -2.11 -7.20
C PRO A 338 -11.02 -2.61 -8.49
N ALA A 339 -12.20 -3.20 -8.36
CA ALA A 339 -13.06 -3.61 -9.46
C ALA A 339 -14.46 -2.97 -9.33
N PHE A 340 -15.27 -3.08 -10.41
CA PHE A 340 -16.66 -2.60 -10.44
C PHE A 340 -16.83 -1.14 -9.97
N ASN A 341 -15.96 -0.25 -10.45
CA ASN A 341 -15.89 1.17 -10.05
C ASN A 341 -15.65 1.37 -8.54
N GLY A 342 -14.76 0.58 -7.95
CA GLY A 342 -14.37 0.67 -6.54
C GLY A 342 -15.33 0.00 -5.56
N ARG A 343 -16.34 -0.74 -6.04
CA ARG A 343 -17.31 -1.47 -5.18
C ARG A 343 -16.83 -2.83 -4.71
N ALA A 344 -15.77 -3.35 -5.33
CA ALA A 344 -15.09 -4.54 -4.84
C ALA A 344 -13.58 -4.33 -4.87
N GLN A 345 -12.87 -5.02 -3.98
CA GLN A 345 -11.43 -5.17 -4.03
C GLN A 345 -11.12 -6.64 -4.32
N ILE A 346 -10.38 -6.89 -5.40
CA ILE A 346 -10.05 -8.23 -5.88
C ILE A 346 -8.58 -8.51 -5.54
N PHE A 347 -8.30 -9.70 -5.05
CA PHE A 347 -6.98 -10.18 -4.66
C PHE A 347 -6.61 -11.39 -5.52
N ILE A 348 -5.36 -11.44 -5.97
CA ILE A 348 -4.75 -12.58 -6.67
C ILE A 348 -3.43 -12.88 -5.95
N GLY A 349 -3.39 -14.00 -5.23
CA GLY A 349 -2.23 -14.46 -4.48
C GLY A 349 -1.41 -15.48 -5.26
N ALA A 350 -0.10 -15.31 -5.28
CA ALA A 350 0.85 -16.26 -5.86
C ALA A 350 1.63 -17.02 -4.79
N ASN A 351 1.89 -16.39 -3.64
CA ASN A 351 2.52 -16.98 -2.44
C ASN A 351 1.97 -16.29 -1.19
N SER A 352 1.77 -17.04 -0.10
CA SER A 352 1.18 -16.60 1.19
C SER A 352 0.20 -15.43 1.07
N LEU A 353 -0.89 -15.65 0.33
CA LEU A 353 -2.11 -14.89 0.55
C LEU A 353 -2.93 -15.69 1.56
N ASP A 354 -3.12 -15.11 2.73
CA ASP A 354 -3.73 -15.79 3.86
C ASP A 354 -5.18 -15.29 4.08
N LEU A 355 -5.93 -15.94 4.97
CA LEU A 355 -7.30 -15.52 5.24
C LEU A 355 -7.35 -14.15 5.93
N ASP A 356 -6.32 -13.74 6.67
CA ASP A 356 -6.28 -12.42 7.30
C ASP A 356 -5.84 -11.27 6.39
N ASP A 357 -5.32 -11.56 5.19
CA ASP A 357 -5.18 -10.55 4.13
C ASP A 357 -6.50 -10.24 3.42
N THR A 358 -7.37 -11.25 3.34
CA THR A 358 -8.60 -11.24 2.51
C THR A 358 -9.89 -11.14 3.32
N MET A 359 -9.83 -11.36 4.62
CA MET A 359 -10.97 -11.30 5.55
C MET A 359 -10.58 -10.45 6.77
N GLU A 360 -11.56 -9.86 7.43
CA GLU A 360 -11.35 -8.89 8.49
C GLU A 360 -11.26 -9.55 9.86
N ILE A 361 -10.30 -9.10 10.67
CA ILE A 361 -10.16 -9.47 12.08
C ILE A 361 -10.56 -8.28 12.92
N LEU A 362 -11.57 -8.46 13.78
CA LEU A 362 -12.14 -7.36 14.55
C LEU A 362 -11.39 -7.07 15.86
N THR A 363 -10.60 -8.03 16.34
CA THR A 363 -9.73 -7.81 17.50
C THR A 363 -8.51 -6.95 17.08
N PRO A 364 -8.20 -5.86 17.81
CA PRO A 364 -7.06 -5.00 17.50
C PRO A 364 -5.71 -5.63 17.87
N PHE A 365 -5.71 -6.86 18.39
CA PHE A 365 -4.53 -7.56 18.90
C PHE A 365 -3.92 -8.57 17.91
N ASN A 366 -4.34 -8.54 16.63
CA ASN A 366 -3.83 -9.45 15.59
C ASN A 366 -2.31 -9.29 15.31
N SER A 367 -1.80 -8.06 15.39
CA SER A 367 -0.42 -7.72 15.02
C SER A 367 0.63 -8.51 15.82
N GLU A 368 1.56 -9.13 15.11
CA GLU A 368 2.69 -9.88 15.71
C GLU A 368 3.76 -8.96 16.31
N GLY A 369 3.87 -7.72 15.80
CA GLY A 369 4.81 -6.70 16.26
C GLY A 369 4.26 -5.80 17.38
N THR A 370 2.94 -5.63 17.49
CA THR A 370 2.31 -4.65 18.41
C THR A 370 1.10 -5.18 19.19
N GLY A 371 0.50 -6.29 18.78
CA GLY A 371 -0.66 -6.92 19.41
C GLY A 371 -0.30 -8.04 20.40
N SER A 372 -1.05 -9.15 20.32
CA SER A 372 -0.89 -10.36 21.12
C SER A 372 0.57 -10.84 21.23
N ILE A 373 0.90 -11.51 22.34
CA ILE A 373 2.19 -12.18 22.56
C ILE A 373 2.08 -13.72 22.50
N SER A 374 0.90 -14.26 22.22
CA SER A 374 0.67 -15.66 21.87
C SER A 374 0.02 -15.81 20.50
N MET A 375 0.19 -16.97 19.86
CA MET A 375 -0.51 -17.33 18.62
C MET A 375 -2.03 -17.37 18.82
N PHE A 376 -2.50 -17.86 19.97
CA PHE A 376 -3.93 -17.95 20.30
C PHE A 376 -4.57 -16.57 20.47
N GLY A 377 -3.88 -15.61 21.11
CA GLY A 377 -4.43 -14.29 21.41
C GLY A 377 -4.59 -13.35 20.21
N GLN A 378 -4.01 -13.67 19.06
CA GLN A 378 -4.09 -12.83 17.86
C GLN A 378 -5.50 -12.79 17.25
N ARG A 379 -6.11 -13.96 17.06
CA ARG A 379 -7.31 -14.16 16.22
C ARG A 379 -7.94 -15.54 16.43
N ASN A 380 -9.10 -15.78 15.82
CA ASN A 380 -9.81 -17.04 15.91
C ASN A 380 -9.12 -18.18 15.10
N PRO A 381 -8.48 -19.18 15.75
CA PRO A 381 -7.74 -20.23 15.04
C PRO A 381 -8.63 -21.15 14.19
N ALA A 382 -9.91 -21.31 14.54
CA ALA A 382 -10.85 -22.10 13.72
C ALA A 382 -11.04 -21.51 12.31
N ILE A 383 -10.83 -20.20 12.13
CA ILE A 383 -10.98 -19.52 10.84
C ILE A 383 -9.62 -19.22 10.23
N PHE A 384 -8.84 -18.32 10.84
CA PHE A 384 -7.67 -17.64 10.25
C PHE A 384 -6.36 -18.43 10.36
N ARG A 385 -6.45 -19.74 10.11
CA ARG A 385 -5.32 -20.68 9.96
C ARG A 385 -5.78 -21.85 9.08
N GLY A 386 -4.95 -22.31 8.16
CA GLY A 386 -5.18 -23.56 7.45
C GLY A 386 -4.42 -23.63 6.12
N PRO A 387 -4.95 -24.34 5.12
CA PRO A 387 -4.40 -24.31 3.77
C PRO A 387 -4.58 -22.93 3.14
N GLU A 388 -3.47 -22.18 3.12
CA GLU A 388 -3.33 -20.81 2.64
C GLU A 388 -2.18 -20.78 1.59
N GLY A 389 -1.97 -19.66 0.87
CA GLY A 389 -0.96 -19.61 -0.21
C GLY A 389 -1.42 -18.95 -1.49
N ALA A 390 -1.47 -19.70 -2.61
CA ALA A 390 -1.92 -19.13 -3.89
C ALA A 390 -3.45 -19.20 -4.01
N GLY A 391 -4.07 -18.19 -4.60
CA GLY A 391 -5.53 -18.14 -4.64
C GLY A 391 -6.11 -16.80 -5.09
N VAL A 392 -7.40 -16.62 -4.79
CA VAL A 392 -8.15 -15.41 -5.10
C VAL A 392 -9.01 -14.98 -3.91
N GLY A 393 -9.14 -13.67 -3.72
CA GLY A 393 -10.02 -13.05 -2.73
C GLY A 393 -10.88 -11.95 -3.37
N ALA A 394 -12.05 -11.69 -2.82
CA ALA A 394 -12.94 -10.61 -3.24
C ALA A 394 -13.71 -10.03 -2.05
N ASN A 395 -13.48 -8.75 -1.77
CA ASN A 395 -14.18 -7.99 -0.73
C ASN A 395 -15.19 -7.05 -1.38
N PHE A 396 -16.43 -7.08 -0.94
CA PHE A 396 -17.53 -6.25 -1.43
C PHE A 396 -18.09 -5.39 -0.30
N ALA A 397 -18.05 -4.06 -0.46
CA ALA A 397 -18.62 -3.11 0.49
C ALA A 397 -19.99 -2.59 0.01
N PHE A 398 -20.98 -2.52 0.90
CA PHE A 398 -22.31 -2.03 0.56
C PHE A 398 -23.13 -1.50 1.75
N GLY A 399 -24.22 -0.81 1.42
CA GLY A 399 -25.09 -0.12 2.38
C GLY A 399 -24.59 1.28 2.76
N ASP A 400 -25.33 1.98 3.61
CA ASP A 400 -25.00 3.35 3.99
C ASP A 400 -23.69 3.39 4.80
N ARG A 401 -22.66 4.04 4.22
CA ARG A 401 -21.29 4.12 4.73
C ARG A 401 -20.58 2.77 4.85
N ASP A 402 -20.78 1.87 3.90
CA ASP A 402 -20.02 0.60 3.78
C ASP A 402 -20.09 -0.30 5.04
N ARG A 403 -21.21 -0.17 5.76
CA ARG A 403 -21.53 -0.87 7.02
C ARG A 403 -21.71 -2.38 6.90
N TYR A 404 -21.85 -2.88 5.67
CA TYR A 404 -21.91 -4.30 5.37
C TYR A 404 -20.77 -4.64 4.43
N ARG A 405 -19.98 -5.64 4.79
CA ARG A 405 -18.90 -6.15 3.94
C ARG A 405 -19.04 -7.66 3.76
N LEU A 406 -18.92 -8.13 2.53
CA LEU A 406 -18.92 -9.54 2.17
C LEU A 406 -17.55 -9.88 1.59
N ASN A 407 -16.83 -10.76 2.28
CA ASN A 407 -15.46 -11.13 1.99
C ASN A 407 -15.46 -12.61 1.58
N LEU A 408 -14.96 -12.94 0.39
CA LEU A 408 -14.97 -14.29 -0.19
C LEU A 408 -13.56 -14.68 -0.64
N SER A 409 -13.08 -15.85 -0.27
CA SER A 409 -11.73 -16.30 -0.67
C SER A 409 -11.71 -17.78 -1.06
N TYR A 410 -10.79 -18.11 -1.98
CA TYR A 410 -10.38 -19.48 -2.27
C TYR A 410 -8.85 -19.52 -2.34
N LEU A 411 -8.23 -20.24 -1.41
CA LEU A 411 -6.78 -20.33 -1.21
C LEU A 411 -6.34 -21.80 -1.26
N ALA A 412 -5.14 -22.07 -1.77
CA ALA A 412 -4.59 -23.41 -1.85
C ALA A 412 -3.10 -23.46 -1.47
N GLY A 413 -2.77 -24.40 -0.59
CA GLY A 413 -1.40 -24.77 -0.26
C GLY A 413 -0.78 -25.63 -1.36
N ASN A 414 0.54 -25.55 -1.54
CA ASN A 414 1.30 -26.27 -2.58
C ASN A 414 0.73 -26.10 -4.01
N ALA A 415 0.10 -24.96 -4.29
CA ALA A 415 -0.58 -24.71 -5.56
C ALA A 415 0.35 -24.67 -6.79
N SER A 416 1.65 -24.44 -6.57
CA SER A 416 2.71 -24.46 -7.59
C SER A 416 3.16 -25.87 -8.00
N ASP A 417 2.87 -26.89 -7.18
CA ASP A 417 3.15 -28.29 -7.51
C ASP A 417 1.98 -28.89 -8.31
N ALA A 418 2.26 -29.29 -9.56
CA ALA A 418 1.27 -29.86 -10.48
C ALA A 418 1.13 -31.40 -10.35
N THR A 419 1.75 -32.04 -9.37
CA THR A 419 1.59 -33.48 -9.10
C THR A 419 0.19 -33.83 -8.57
N ALA A 420 -0.19 -35.11 -8.69
CA ALA A 420 -1.51 -35.56 -8.27
C ALA A 420 -1.67 -35.48 -6.74
N GLY A 421 -2.72 -34.81 -6.27
CA GLY A 421 -2.92 -34.49 -4.86
C GLY A 421 -2.30 -33.16 -4.41
N ASN A 422 -1.77 -32.37 -5.34
CA ASN A 422 -1.30 -30.99 -5.14
C ASN A 422 -2.00 -30.04 -6.15
N GLY A 423 -1.57 -28.78 -6.20
CA GLY A 423 -2.09 -27.80 -7.14
C GLY A 423 -3.42 -27.19 -6.71
N LEU A 424 -3.83 -26.13 -7.43
CA LEU A 424 -4.89 -25.20 -7.01
C LEU A 424 -6.25 -25.83 -6.63
N PHE A 425 -6.63 -26.99 -7.20
CA PHE A 425 -7.95 -27.62 -6.98
C PHE A 425 -7.92 -29.09 -6.54
N ASN A 426 -6.73 -29.66 -6.32
CA ASN A 426 -6.54 -31.07 -5.93
C ASN A 426 -5.60 -31.24 -4.73
N GLY A 427 -4.89 -30.18 -4.33
CA GLY A 427 -4.16 -30.07 -3.07
C GLY A 427 -5.02 -29.55 -1.92
N SER A 428 -4.37 -29.33 -0.77
CA SER A 428 -4.99 -28.74 0.41
C SER A 428 -5.50 -27.33 0.09
N ASN A 429 -6.74 -27.03 0.46
CA ASN A 429 -7.40 -25.77 0.09
C ASN A 429 -8.38 -25.29 1.16
N THR A 430 -8.66 -23.99 1.12
CA THR A 430 -9.69 -23.33 1.93
C THR A 430 -10.60 -22.49 1.04
N ALA A 431 -11.90 -22.74 1.14
CA ALA A 431 -12.95 -21.89 0.57
C ALA A 431 -13.70 -21.19 1.72
N SER A 432 -13.71 -19.86 1.73
CA SER A 432 -14.25 -19.08 2.84
C SER A 432 -15.23 -17.99 2.41
N ALA A 433 -16.09 -17.61 3.36
CA ALA A 433 -16.96 -16.44 3.28
C ALA A 433 -17.05 -15.79 4.66
N GLN A 434 -17.02 -14.46 4.71
CA GLN A 434 -17.31 -13.68 5.91
C GLN A 434 -18.30 -12.56 5.59
N PHE A 435 -19.23 -12.36 6.51
CA PHE A 435 -20.10 -11.18 6.52
C PHE A 435 -19.76 -10.31 7.74
N VAL A 436 -19.34 -9.09 7.49
CA VAL A 436 -19.06 -8.07 8.51
C VAL A 436 -20.20 -7.07 8.57
N PHE A 437 -20.59 -6.70 9.79
CA PHE A 437 -21.63 -5.72 10.07
C PHE A 437 -21.16 -4.70 11.12
N GLU A 438 -21.10 -3.44 10.72
CA GLU A 438 -20.76 -2.30 11.58
C GLU A 438 -21.98 -1.40 11.77
N PRO A 439 -22.83 -1.62 12.81
CA PRO A 439 -23.92 -0.71 13.12
C PRO A 439 -23.43 0.71 13.44
N THR A 440 -22.21 0.86 13.98
CA THR A 440 -21.57 2.14 14.33
C THR A 440 -20.04 2.05 14.21
N GLU A 441 -19.36 3.19 14.11
CA GLU A 441 -17.88 3.35 14.15
C GLU A 441 -17.21 2.88 15.48
N LYS A 442 -17.97 2.27 16.40
CA LYS A 442 -17.50 1.75 17.69
C LYS A 442 -17.86 0.29 17.92
N LEU A 443 -18.64 -0.33 17.05
CA LEU A 443 -19.17 -1.68 17.24
C LEU A 443 -19.20 -2.41 15.91
N GLY A 444 -18.41 -3.47 15.80
CA GLY A 444 -18.37 -4.37 14.66
C GLY A 444 -18.69 -5.80 15.08
N PHE A 445 -19.36 -6.53 14.19
CA PHE A 445 -19.61 -7.97 14.27
C PHE A 445 -19.17 -8.62 12.98
N ALA A 446 -18.70 -9.87 13.04
CA ALA A 446 -18.48 -10.68 11.87
C ALA A 446 -18.93 -12.13 12.12
N VAL A 447 -19.42 -12.76 11.05
CA VAL A 447 -19.72 -14.19 11.00
C VAL A 447 -18.91 -14.77 9.85
N GLU A 448 -18.12 -15.80 10.14
CA GLU A 448 -17.24 -16.45 9.17
C GLU A 448 -17.64 -17.90 8.94
N TYR A 449 -17.42 -18.38 7.71
CA TYR A 449 -17.45 -19.78 7.36
C TYR A 449 -16.22 -20.13 6.53
N ALA A 450 -15.56 -21.24 6.85
CA ALA A 450 -14.47 -21.79 6.05
C ALA A 450 -14.59 -23.31 5.90
N ARG A 451 -14.73 -23.77 4.65
CA ARG A 451 -14.58 -25.18 4.26
C ARG A 451 -13.10 -25.42 3.96
N LYS A 452 -12.45 -26.29 4.72
CA LYS A 452 -11.03 -26.63 4.54
C LYS A 452 -10.87 -28.09 4.13
N TYR A 453 -9.90 -28.38 3.28
CA TYR A 453 -9.44 -29.73 2.94
C TYR A 453 -7.94 -29.82 3.15
N PHE A 454 -7.52 -30.85 3.90
CA PHE A 454 -6.13 -31.17 4.21
C PHE A 454 -5.78 -32.51 3.55
N THR A 455 -4.70 -32.54 2.77
CA THR A 455 -4.14 -33.77 2.21
C THR A 455 -3.43 -34.60 3.28
N ASN A 456 -3.10 -35.84 2.94
CA ASN A 456 -2.43 -36.77 3.85
C ASN A 456 -1.02 -36.24 4.24
N GLY A 457 -0.69 -36.26 5.53
CA GLY A 457 0.58 -35.77 6.09
C GLY A 457 0.65 -34.26 6.35
N GLY A 458 -0.26 -33.47 5.76
CA GLY A 458 -0.34 -32.00 5.90
C GLY A 458 -1.56 -31.55 6.70
N VAL A 459 -1.91 -32.27 7.77
CA VAL A 459 -3.12 -32.03 8.57
C VAL A 459 -2.81 -31.10 9.75
N GLU A 460 -3.45 -29.93 9.78
CA GLU A 460 -3.38 -28.93 10.86
C GLU A 460 -4.75 -28.25 11.02
N VAL A 461 -5.76 -29.00 11.46
CA VAL A 461 -7.17 -28.56 11.53
C VAL A 461 -7.35 -27.35 12.44
N ALA A 462 -6.52 -27.24 13.49
CA ALA A 462 -6.53 -26.13 14.44
C ALA A 462 -5.36 -25.15 14.22
N GLY A 463 -4.63 -25.26 13.11
CA GLY A 463 -3.53 -24.38 12.75
C GLY A 463 -2.40 -24.39 13.78
N GLY A 464 -2.04 -25.55 14.30
CA GLY A 464 -1.03 -25.69 15.34
C GLY A 464 -1.36 -24.95 16.64
N THR A 465 -2.65 -24.78 16.96
CA THR A 465 -3.14 -24.10 18.18
C THR A 465 -4.05 -25.02 19.00
N GLY A 466 -3.89 -25.07 20.33
CA GLY A 466 -4.76 -25.86 21.22
C GLY A 466 -4.19 -27.21 21.62
N SER A 467 -4.99 -28.27 21.60
CA SER A 467 -4.47 -29.64 21.81
C SER A 467 -3.98 -30.27 20.51
N TRP A 468 -2.97 -31.13 20.60
CA TRP A 468 -2.47 -31.95 19.50
C TRP A 468 -3.57 -32.73 18.75
N ILE A 469 -4.65 -33.11 19.44
CA ILE A 469 -5.77 -33.84 18.84
C ILE A 469 -6.85 -32.94 18.24
N ALA A 470 -6.95 -31.67 18.68
CA ALA A 470 -7.75 -30.69 17.95
C ALA A 470 -7.09 -30.32 16.63
N ASP A 471 -5.75 -30.32 16.60
CA ASP A 471 -4.98 -30.07 15.38
C ASP A 471 -4.99 -31.27 14.41
N ARG A 472 -4.84 -32.49 14.95
CA ARG A 472 -4.78 -33.74 14.16
C ARG A 472 -5.76 -34.79 14.67
N PRO A 473 -7.09 -34.57 14.55
CA PRO A 473 -8.11 -35.44 15.14
C PRO A 473 -8.03 -36.89 14.65
N PHE A 474 -7.65 -37.10 13.39
CA PHE A 474 -7.51 -38.43 12.77
C PHE A 474 -6.06 -38.80 12.47
N GLY A 475 -5.09 -38.14 13.12
CA GLY A 475 -3.67 -38.20 12.75
C GLY A 475 -3.41 -37.57 11.38
N ASP A 476 -2.44 -38.11 10.62
CA ASP A 476 -2.07 -37.64 9.28
C ASP A 476 -3.08 -37.98 8.16
N ASN A 477 -4.22 -38.58 8.50
CA ASN A 477 -5.24 -38.93 7.50
C ASN A 477 -5.88 -37.67 6.89
N ALA A 478 -6.08 -37.68 5.58
CA ALA A 478 -6.68 -36.58 4.84
C ALA A 478 -8.04 -36.22 5.48
N THR A 479 -8.27 -34.92 5.68
CA THR A 479 -9.33 -34.42 6.55
C THR A 479 -10.06 -33.29 5.86
N THR A 480 -11.40 -33.27 5.91
CA THR A 480 -12.17 -32.06 5.63
C THR A 480 -12.66 -31.45 6.94
N SER A 481 -12.83 -30.13 6.96
CA SER A 481 -13.52 -29.47 8.07
C SER A 481 -14.46 -28.35 7.60
N ASP A 482 -15.61 -28.26 8.26
CA ASP A 482 -16.49 -27.09 8.23
C ASP A 482 -16.21 -26.26 9.48
N ASN A 483 -15.85 -25.00 9.29
CA ASN A 483 -15.48 -24.10 10.38
C ASN A 483 -16.45 -22.93 10.38
N LEU A 484 -17.07 -22.66 11.53
CA LEU A 484 -17.96 -21.53 11.78
C LEU A 484 -17.31 -20.60 12.81
N GLY A 485 -17.20 -19.32 12.45
CA GLY A 485 -16.65 -18.27 13.28
C GLY A 485 -17.68 -17.21 13.61
N PHE A 486 -17.52 -16.62 14.80
CA PHE A 486 -18.14 -15.36 15.16
C PHE A 486 -17.10 -14.47 15.83
N GLN A 487 -17.06 -13.20 15.45
CA GLN A 487 -16.24 -12.16 16.08
C GLN A 487 -17.10 -10.96 16.47
N PHE A 488 -16.66 -10.25 17.51
CA PHE A 488 -17.16 -8.91 17.80
C PHE A 488 -16.06 -8.03 18.42
N ASN A 489 -16.19 -6.72 18.25
CA ASN A 489 -15.40 -5.73 18.99
C ASN A 489 -16.24 -4.48 19.25
N TRP A 490 -16.23 -4.01 20.50
CA TRP A 490 -17.02 -2.88 20.98
C TRP A 490 -16.17 -1.90 21.82
N ARG A 491 -15.92 -0.72 21.27
CA ARG A 491 -15.31 0.42 21.98
C ARG A 491 -16.35 1.14 22.83
N LEU A 492 -16.59 0.60 24.02
CA LEU A 492 -17.53 1.10 25.03
C LEU A 492 -17.19 2.51 25.52
N ALA A 493 -15.89 2.79 25.71
CA ALA A 493 -15.35 4.10 26.06
C ALA A 493 -14.07 4.37 25.26
N ASN A 494 -13.54 5.60 25.30
CA ASN A 494 -12.26 5.88 24.63
C ASN A 494 -11.10 5.06 25.24
N SER A 495 -11.14 4.83 26.55
CA SER A 495 -10.15 4.07 27.32
C SER A 495 -10.53 2.60 27.57
N PHE A 496 -11.58 2.08 26.92
CA PHE A 496 -12.01 0.68 27.12
C PHE A 496 -12.75 0.10 25.92
N GLN A 497 -12.29 -1.08 25.48
CA GLN A 497 -12.92 -1.90 24.46
C GLN A 497 -13.05 -3.35 24.91
N LEU A 498 -14.16 -3.98 24.51
CA LEU A 498 -14.49 -5.37 24.76
C LEU A 498 -14.69 -6.06 23.41
N GLY A 499 -13.95 -7.12 23.16
CA GLY A 499 -14.12 -7.96 21.98
C GLY A 499 -14.03 -9.43 22.31
N GLY A 500 -13.96 -10.25 21.27
CA GLY A 500 -13.78 -11.68 21.40
C GLY A 500 -14.21 -12.45 20.16
N TRP A 501 -14.04 -13.76 20.23
CA TRP A 501 -14.45 -14.68 19.18
C TRP A 501 -14.94 -16.02 19.73
N PHE A 502 -15.71 -16.72 18.91
CA PHE A 502 -16.11 -18.10 19.10
C PHE A 502 -15.81 -18.86 17.80
N GLY A 503 -15.32 -20.10 17.93
CA GLY A 503 -15.05 -21.00 16.83
C GLY A 503 -15.66 -22.38 17.09
N ALA A 504 -16.31 -22.93 16.07
CA ALA A 504 -16.77 -24.31 16.03
C ALA A 504 -16.33 -24.97 14.73
N THR A 505 -15.72 -26.14 14.85
CA THR A 505 -15.14 -26.88 13.72
C THR A 505 -15.64 -28.32 13.74
N TRP A 506 -16.24 -28.76 12.64
CA TRP A 506 -16.65 -30.15 12.41
C TRP A 506 -15.70 -30.80 11.41
N ALA A 507 -14.79 -31.65 11.91
CA ALA A 507 -13.80 -32.35 11.11
C ALA A 507 -14.27 -33.77 10.76
N ASN A 508 -13.95 -34.22 9.54
CA ASN A 508 -14.32 -35.55 9.03
C ASN A 508 -13.13 -36.19 8.31
N GLN A 509 -12.80 -37.43 8.68
CA GLN A 509 -11.77 -38.25 8.05
C GLN A 509 -12.18 -38.62 6.60
N GLN A 510 -11.25 -38.49 5.64
CA GLN A 510 -11.50 -38.75 4.21
C GLN A 510 -10.84 -40.04 3.68
N ASN A 511 -9.84 -40.57 4.38
CA ASN A 511 -9.18 -41.83 4.02
C ASN A 511 -8.86 -42.69 5.25
N ASN A 512 -8.76 -44.01 5.06
CA ASN A 512 -8.46 -45.00 6.11
C ASN A 512 -9.44 -45.01 7.31
N GLY A 513 -10.67 -44.56 7.09
CA GLY A 513 -11.74 -44.47 8.09
C GLY A 513 -12.80 -43.46 7.64
N SER A 514 -13.75 -43.19 8.54
CA SER A 514 -14.84 -42.24 8.32
C SER A 514 -15.25 -41.55 9.63
N ASP A 515 -14.29 -41.39 10.54
CA ASP A 515 -14.54 -40.84 11.87
C ASP A 515 -14.74 -39.32 11.77
N SER A 516 -15.51 -38.79 12.72
CA SER A 516 -15.83 -37.38 12.88
C SER A 516 -15.41 -36.84 14.25
N ALA A 517 -15.14 -35.53 14.30
CA ALA A 517 -14.73 -34.81 15.50
C ALA A 517 -15.34 -33.40 15.53
N THR A 518 -15.77 -32.95 16.71
CA THR A 518 -16.22 -31.58 16.96
C THR A 518 -15.23 -30.84 17.86
N ILE A 519 -14.63 -29.78 17.33
CA ILE A 519 -13.64 -28.93 18.02
C ILE A 519 -14.28 -27.59 18.31
N LEU A 520 -14.11 -27.07 19.54
CA LEU A 520 -14.58 -25.75 19.95
C LEU A 520 -13.43 -24.91 20.51
N ASN A 521 -13.50 -23.59 20.30
CA ASN A 521 -12.63 -22.60 20.93
C ASN A 521 -13.37 -21.27 21.14
N TRP A 522 -12.90 -20.44 22.07
CA TRP A 522 -13.42 -19.08 22.27
C TRP A 522 -12.41 -18.21 23.00
N ALA A 523 -12.50 -16.88 22.83
CA ALA A 523 -11.80 -15.93 23.69
C ALA A 523 -12.62 -14.65 23.89
N VAL A 524 -12.37 -13.99 25.01
CA VAL A 524 -12.80 -12.62 25.30
C VAL A 524 -11.55 -11.76 25.40
N THR A 525 -11.56 -10.61 24.73
CA THR A 525 -10.48 -9.63 24.74
C THR A 525 -10.93 -8.36 25.45
N LEU A 526 -10.09 -7.87 26.36
CA LEU A 526 -10.27 -6.62 27.09
C LEU A 526 -9.11 -5.70 26.72
N GLY A 527 -9.42 -4.55 26.12
CA GLY A 527 -8.42 -3.57 25.73
C GLY A 527 -8.58 -2.26 26.49
N PHE A 528 -7.45 -1.69 26.86
CA PHE A 528 -7.32 -0.43 27.58
C PHE A 528 -6.39 0.50 26.78
N PRO A 529 -6.90 1.19 25.74
CA PRO A 529 -6.16 2.26 25.08
C PRO A 529 -5.86 3.40 26.05
N ASP A 530 -4.69 4.02 25.92
CA ASP A 530 -4.23 5.15 26.73
C ASP A 530 -4.29 4.87 28.26
N LEU A 531 -3.88 3.65 28.66
CA LEU A 531 -3.99 3.16 30.04
C LEU A 531 -3.10 3.94 31.02
N LEU A 532 -1.87 4.27 30.64
CA LEU A 532 -0.92 5.05 31.45
C LEU A 532 -0.45 6.35 30.75
N ARG A 533 -0.43 6.37 29.42
CA ARG A 533 0.00 7.46 28.54
C ARG A 533 -0.72 7.36 27.19
N GLU A 534 -0.95 8.52 26.57
CA GLU A 534 -1.39 8.61 25.18
C GLU A 534 -0.53 7.74 24.24
N GLY A 535 -1.22 6.94 23.42
CA GLY A 535 -0.68 6.00 22.45
C GLY A 535 -0.40 4.59 22.99
N ASP A 536 -0.37 4.36 24.31
CA ASP A 536 -0.17 3.01 24.85
C ASP A 536 -1.44 2.14 24.75
N THR A 537 -1.29 0.83 24.96
CA THR A 537 -2.44 -0.05 25.13
C THR A 537 -2.12 -1.20 26.07
N GLY A 538 -2.89 -1.34 27.16
CA GLY A 538 -2.96 -2.56 27.96
C GLY A 538 -3.98 -3.54 27.38
N ALA A 539 -3.72 -4.84 27.51
CA ALA A 539 -4.65 -5.89 27.10
C ALA A 539 -4.70 -7.06 28.09
N LEU A 540 -5.89 -7.66 28.22
CA LEU A 540 -6.12 -8.94 28.90
C LEU A 540 -6.98 -9.83 27.99
N ILE A 541 -6.50 -11.03 27.68
CA ILE A 541 -7.19 -12.01 26.84
C ILE A 541 -7.42 -13.26 27.68
N VAL A 542 -8.66 -13.75 27.71
CA VAL A 542 -9.04 -14.99 28.41
C VAL A 542 -9.83 -15.86 27.45
N GLY A 543 -9.42 -17.12 27.27
CA GLY A 543 -10.10 -18.02 26.35
C GLY A 543 -9.82 -19.49 26.57
N MET A 544 -10.54 -20.32 25.82
CA MET A 544 -10.29 -21.75 25.68
C MET A 544 -9.69 -22.00 24.29
N PRO A 545 -8.43 -22.46 24.21
CA PRO A 545 -7.83 -22.94 22.97
C PRO A 545 -8.61 -24.14 22.36
N PRO A 546 -8.36 -24.50 21.09
CA PRO A 546 -9.04 -25.61 20.41
C PRO A 546 -9.06 -26.93 21.20
N LYS A 547 -10.27 -27.33 21.59
CA LYS A 547 -10.62 -28.53 22.36
C LYS A 547 -11.47 -29.48 21.53
N VAL A 548 -11.11 -30.76 21.43
CA VAL A 548 -12.03 -31.81 20.94
C VAL A 548 -13.08 -32.07 22.01
N THR A 549 -14.33 -31.76 21.69
CA THR A 549 -15.49 -31.88 22.58
C THR A 549 -16.40 -33.07 22.26
N SER A 550 -16.25 -33.64 21.05
CA SER A 550 -16.85 -34.92 20.69
C SER A 550 -16.00 -35.61 19.61
N HIS A 551 -15.90 -36.94 19.65
CA HIS A 551 -15.23 -37.76 18.64
C HIS A 551 -15.84 -39.17 18.61
N ASP A 552 -15.98 -39.77 17.42
CA ASP A 552 -16.46 -41.18 17.26
C ASP A 552 -15.62 -42.24 18.01
N ARG A 553 -14.45 -41.85 18.54
CA ARG A 553 -13.63 -42.63 19.46
C ARG A 553 -13.55 -41.85 20.77
N PRO A 554 -14.33 -42.18 21.81
CA PRO A 554 -14.37 -41.39 23.06
C PRO A 554 -13.02 -41.25 23.78
N SER A 555 -12.04 -42.13 23.51
CA SER A 555 -10.66 -41.99 24.00
C SER A 555 -9.89 -40.81 23.39
N LEU A 556 -10.44 -40.18 22.35
CA LEU A 556 -9.87 -39.05 21.61
C LEU A 556 -10.58 -37.73 21.92
N GLU A 557 -11.55 -37.74 22.85
CA GLU A 557 -12.16 -36.53 23.39
C GLU A 557 -11.29 -35.95 24.51
N ASN A 558 -11.27 -34.62 24.64
CA ASN A 558 -10.60 -33.97 25.75
C ASN A 558 -11.56 -33.90 26.97
N SER A 559 -11.24 -34.64 28.05
CA SER A 559 -12.01 -34.58 29.30
C SER A 559 -12.02 -33.18 29.90
N ASP A 560 -10.84 -32.58 30.04
CA ASP A 560 -10.64 -31.39 30.88
C ASP A 560 -10.61 -30.10 30.05
N THR A 561 -10.38 -28.96 30.69
CA THR A 561 -10.36 -27.66 30.00
C THR A 561 -9.11 -26.89 30.37
N SER A 562 -8.36 -26.49 29.33
CA SER A 562 -7.33 -25.47 29.42
C SER A 562 -7.95 -24.09 29.29
N LEU A 563 -7.46 -23.16 30.10
CA LEU A 563 -7.69 -21.73 29.94
C LEU A 563 -6.36 -21.06 29.58
N HIS A 564 -6.41 -20.25 28.54
CA HIS A 564 -5.36 -19.29 28.19
C HIS A 564 -5.70 -17.96 28.86
N ILE A 565 -4.76 -17.41 29.63
CA ILE A 565 -4.90 -16.13 30.33
C ILE A 565 -3.67 -15.29 30.03
N GLU A 566 -3.81 -14.29 29.17
CA GLU A 566 -2.71 -13.46 28.67
C GLU A 566 -2.88 -12.01 29.08
N ALA A 567 -1.79 -11.38 29.52
CA ALA A 567 -1.73 -9.94 29.73
C ALA A 567 -0.46 -9.37 29.09
N PHE A 568 -0.63 -8.29 28.33
CA PHE A 568 0.48 -7.52 27.77
C PHE A 568 0.19 -6.02 27.83
N TYR A 569 1.26 -5.23 27.71
CA TYR A 569 1.17 -3.78 27.70
C TYR A 569 2.08 -3.23 26.60
N HIS A 570 1.48 -2.71 25.53
CA HIS A 570 2.20 -2.11 24.41
C HIS A 570 2.57 -0.66 24.74
N PHE A 571 3.86 -0.38 24.81
CA PHE A 571 4.41 0.94 25.10
C PHE A 571 5.17 1.50 23.89
N PRO A 572 4.60 2.43 23.11
CA PRO A 572 5.33 3.12 22.05
C PRO A 572 6.29 4.13 22.66
N PHE A 573 7.60 3.85 22.57
CA PHE A 573 8.64 4.76 23.03
C PHE A 573 8.76 5.96 22.10
N SER A 574 8.66 5.73 20.78
CA SER A 574 8.57 6.72 19.72
C SER A 574 7.69 6.18 18.57
N GLU A 575 7.56 6.93 17.47
CA GLU A 575 6.92 6.46 16.23
C GLU A 575 7.67 5.30 15.55
N TYR A 576 8.95 5.09 15.90
CA TYR A 576 9.82 4.06 15.29
C TYR A 576 10.12 2.88 16.21
N ILE A 577 9.87 2.99 17.52
CA ILE A 577 10.29 1.99 18.52
C ILE A 577 9.18 1.80 19.55
N SER A 578 8.80 0.55 19.77
CA SER A 578 7.89 0.14 20.84
C SER A 578 8.44 -1.03 21.65
N ILE A 579 7.99 -1.14 22.90
CA ILE A 579 8.36 -2.20 23.83
C ILE A 579 7.05 -2.78 24.38
N THR A 580 6.88 -4.10 24.31
CA THR A 580 5.71 -4.83 24.79
C THR A 580 6.13 -5.91 25.80
N PRO A 581 6.22 -5.61 27.11
CA PRO A 581 6.21 -6.64 28.14
C PRO A 581 4.87 -7.39 28.13
N GLY A 582 4.93 -8.69 28.39
CA GLY A 582 3.74 -9.48 28.67
C GLY A 582 4.05 -10.91 29.11
N GLY A 583 3.01 -11.62 29.51
CA GLY A 583 3.06 -13.07 29.69
C GLY A 583 1.67 -13.70 29.67
N TYR A 584 1.63 -15.02 29.53
CA TYR A 584 0.39 -15.78 29.53
C TYR A 584 0.50 -17.12 30.25
N PHE A 585 -0.60 -17.52 30.89
CA PHE A 585 -0.75 -18.80 31.58
C PHE A 585 -1.62 -19.75 30.76
N ILE A 586 -1.23 -21.03 30.76
CA ILE A 586 -1.99 -22.13 30.16
C ILE A 586 -2.28 -23.14 31.27
N THR A 587 -3.53 -23.18 31.75
CA THR A 587 -3.92 -24.22 32.71
C THR A 587 -4.10 -25.55 32.00
N ASN A 588 -3.79 -26.67 32.67
CA ASN A 588 -4.10 -28.04 32.20
C ASN A 588 -3.71 -28.29 30.71
N PRO A 589 -2.49 -27.93 30.25
CA PRO A 589 -2.17 -27.81 28.83
C PRO A 589 -2.43 -29.10 28.06
N GLY A 590 -2.95 -28.96 26.84
CA GLY A 590 -3.48 -30.10 26.07
C GLY A 590 -4.86 -30.59 26.54
N HIS A 591 -5.61 -29.76 27.28
CA HIS A 591 -6.90 -30.08 27.90
C HIS A 591 -6.85 -31.34 28.79
N ASN A 592 -5.86 -31.41 29.70
CA ASN A 592 -5.63 -32.52 30.62
C ASN A 592 -5.18 -32.01 32.00
N ASP A 593 -5.94 -32.32 33.05
CA ASP A 593 -5.71 -31.84 34.43
C ASP A 593 -4.42 -32.37 35.09
N ARG A 594 -3.80 -33.41 34.51
CA ARG A 594 -2.55 -34.01 34.97
C ARG A 594 -1.30 -33.30 34.48
N ASN A 595 -1.44 -32.36 33.56
CA ASN A 595 -0.34 -31.51 33.12
C ASN A 595 -0.30 -30.24 33.97
N ALA A 596 0.89 -29.86 34.44
CA ALA A 596 1.07 -28.64 35.21
C ALA A 596 0.75 -27.39 34.37
N THR A 597 0.42 -26.29 35.05
CA THR A 597 0.26 -25.00 34.37
C THR A 597 1.60 -24.52 33.81
N ILE A 598 1.60 -24.10 32.55
CA ILE A 598 2.74 -23.44 31.90
C ILE A 598 2.51 -21.92 31.97
N PHE A 599 3.57 -21.16 32.21
CA PHE A 599 3.61 -19.71 32.04
C PHE A 599 4.64 -19.35 30.97
N VAL A 600 4.30 -18.46 30.02
CA VAL A 600 5.26 -17.93 29.04
C VAL A 600 5.40 -16.43 29.27
N GLY A 601 6.63 -15.92 29.29
CA GLY A 601 6.93 -14.49 29.50
C GLY A 601 7.85 -13.94 28.42
N THR A 602 7.65 -12.68 28.03
CA THR A 602 8.49 -12.00 27.02
C THR A 602 8.56 -10.48 27.22
N LEU A 603 9.59 -9.87 26.62
CA LEU A 603 9.73 -8.42 26.46
C LEU A 603 10.00 -8.11 24.97
N ARG A 604 8.95 -8.14 24.14
CA ARG A 604 9.07 -7.85 22.70
C ARG A 604 9.52 -6.40 22.49
N THR A 605 10.56 -6.18 21.70
CA THR A 605 10.94 -4.84 21.23
C THR A 605 10.80 -4.78 19.72
N THR A 606 10.03 -3.82 19.21
CA THR A 606 9.68 -3.71 17.79
C THR A 606 10.15 -2.37 17.24
N PHE A 607 10.93 -2.42 16.18
CA PHE A 607 11.40 -1.28 15.40
C PHE A 607 10.64 -1.24 14.07
N GLN A 608 10.17 -0.05 13.67
CA GLN A 608 9.46 0.18 12.41
C GLN A 608 10.02 1.42 11.72
N PHE A 609 10.14 1.39 10.38
CA PHE A 609 10.70 2.48 9.56
C PHE A 609 10.20 2.46 8.11
#